data_AF-A0A6P1EXU2-F1
#
_entry.id   AF-A0A6P1EXU2-F1
#
_cell.length_a   1.000
_cell.length_b   1.000
_cell.length_c   1.000
_cell.angle_alpha   90.00
_cell.angle_beta   90.00
_cell.angle_gamma   90.00
#
_symmetry.space_group_name_H-M   'P 1'
#
loop_
_entity.id
_entity.type
_entity.pdbx_description
1 polymer ?
#
loop_
_entity_poly.entity_id
_entity_poly.type
_entity_poly.pdbx_seq_one_letter_code
_entity_poly.pdbx_strand_id
1 'polypeptide(L)'
;MRQRARPHSAVAARPVGRLPHIIATGAYGELRMRIEIQHLVKLPLTDAVLFTIAYQLAPLSQLADVPEWRDQLISVLGELPEDMAAYKNFASVRSEIVAWLKQSAIVPGATNL
;
A
#
# COMPACT_ATOMS: atom_id res chain seq x y z
N MET A 1 -1.17 -18.80 -35.13
CA MET A 1 -1.57 -18.30 -33.79
C MET A 1 -0.51 -17.33 -33.29
N ARG A 2 -0.76 -16.02 -33.35
CA ARG A 2 0.14 -14.99 -32.79
C ARG A 2 -0.48 -14.51 -31.47
N GLN A 3 0.07 -14.95 -30.35
CA GLN A 3 -0.32 -14.48 -29.03
C GLN A 3 0.22 -13.04 -28.89
N ARG A 4 -0.66 -12.05 -29.03
CA ARG A 4 -0.31 -10.66 -28.74
C ARG A 4 -0.07 -10.55 -27.24
N ALA A 5 1.18 -10.31 -26.85
CA ALA A 5 1.53 -9.91 -25.50
C ALA A 5 0.67 -8.69 -25.12
N ARG A 6 -0.14 -8.83 -24.07
CA ARG A 6 -0.82 -7.67 -23.48
C ARG A 6 0.28 -6.76 -22.92
N PRO A 7 0.36 -5.48 -23.32
CA PRO A 7 1.25 -4.57 -22.62
C PRO A 7 0.75 -4.49 -21.17
N HIS A 8 1.58 -4.91 -20.22
CA HIS A 8 1.46 -4.38 -18.86
C HIS A 8 1.50 -2.86 -19.03
N SER A 9 0.42 -2.19 -18.64
CA SER A 9 0.34 -0.74 -18.68
C SER A 9 1.60 -0.20 -18.01
N ALA A 10 2.36 0.61 -18.76
CA ALA A 10 3.47 1.34 -18.20
C ALA A 10 2.87 2.33 -17.18
N VAL A 11 2.79 1.91 -15.92
CA VAL A 11 2.65 2.83 -14.80
C VAL A 11 3.93 3.64 -14.82
N ALA A 12 3.87 4.82 -15.45
CA ALA A 12 4.96 5.78 -15.42
C ALA A 12 5.43 5.90 -13.97
N ALA A 13 6.73 5.70 -13.75
CA ALA A 13 7.34 5.81 -12.43
C ALA A 13 7.22 7.26 -11.95
N ARG A 14 6.08 7.60 -11.36
CA ARG A 14 5.89 8.85 -10.62
C ARG A 14 6.94 8.88 -9.52
N PRO A 15 7.62 10.02 -9.31
CA PRO A 15 8.59 10.15 -8.23
C PRO A 15 7.92 9.71 -6.93
N VAL A 16 8.56 8.80 -6.20
CA VAL A 16 8.08 8.38 -4.88
C VAL A 16 8.08 9.64 -4.01
N GLY A 17 6.89 10.08 -3.57
CA GLY A 17 6.76 11.24 -2.72
C GLY A 17 7.53 11.02 -1.42
N ARG A 18 8.52 11.88 -1.15
CA ARG A 18 9.14 11.95 0.19
C ARG A 18 8.10 12.49 1.16
N LEU A 19 8.03 11.94 2.39
CA LEU A 19 7.04 12.34 3.40
C LEU A 19 6.90 13.87 3.55
N PRO A 20 7.98 14.68 3.64
CA PRO A 20 7.84 16.14 3.71
C PRO A 20 7.09 16.77 2.53
N HIS A 21 7.30 16.24 1.32
CA HIS A 21 6.59 16.71 0.13
C HIS A 21 5.11 16.34 0.19
N ILE A 22 4.80 15.09 0.54
CA ILE A 22 3.42 14.60 0.65
C ILE A 22 2.63 15.41 1.69
N ILE A 23 3.25 15.70 2.85
CA ILE A 23 2.65 16.53 3.90
C ILE A 23 2.39 17.94 3.36
N ALA A 24 3.39 18.54 2.70
CA ALA A 24 3.27 19.91 2.20
C ALA A 24 2.22 20.06 1.08
N THR A 25 2.01 19.03 0.25
CA THR A 25 1.06 19.07 -0.87
C THR A 25 -0.29 18.45 -0.55
N GLY A 26 -0.41 17.71 0.55
CA GLY A 26 -1.59 16.89 0.84
C GLY A 26 -1.77 15.70 -0.11
N ALA A 27 -0.75 15.32 -0.89
CA ALA A 27 -0.80 14.26 -1.89
C ALA A 27 -0.75 12.85 -1.26
N TYR A 28 -1.54 12.59 -0.21
CA TYR A 28 -1.50 11.35 0.57
C TYR A 28 -1.80 10.09 -0.26
N GLY A 29 -2.55 10.21 -1.35
CA GLY A 29 -2.77 9.11 -2.30
C GLY A 29 -1.50 8.56 -2.96
N GLU A 30 -0.40 9.31 -2.95
CA GLU A 30 0.91 8.88 -3.47
C GLU A 30 1.72 8.02 -2.50
N LEU A 31 1.33 7.98 -1.22
CA LEU A 31 1.94 7.08 -0.24
C LEU A 31 1.81 5.65 -0.73
N ARG A 32 2.83 4.82 -0.49
CA ARG A 32 2.82 3.43 -0.94
C ARG A 32 2.78 2.48 0.25
N MET A 33 1.81 1.58 0.23
CA MET A 33 1.79 0.43 1.11
C MET A 33 2.81 -0.58 0.59
N ARG A 34 3.78 -0.92 1.43
CA ARG A 34 4.74 -2.00 1.20
C ARG A 34 4.21 -3.28 1.82
N ILE A 35 4.01 -4.29 0.99
CA ILE A 35 3.60 -5.62 1.41
C ILE A 35 4.78 -6.55 1.19
N GLU A 36 5.16 -7.31 2.20
CA GLU A 36 6.21 -8.31 2.11
C GLU A 36 5.60 -9.70 2.19
N ILE A 37 5.90 -10.51 1.18
CA ILE A 37 5.59 -11.93 1.14
C ILE A 37 6.85 -12.64 1.57
N GLN A 38 6.82 -13.15 2.80
CA GLN A 38 7.97 -13.79 3.44
C GLN A 38 7.77 -15.31 3.44
N HIS A 39 8.75 -16.05 2.92
CA HIS A 39 8.74 -17.52 2.98
C HIS A 39 9.91 -18.02 3.81
N LEU A 40 9.63 -19.05 4.62
CA LEU A 40 10.63 -19.79 5.37
C LEU A 40 10.68 -21.23 4.84
N VAL A 41 11.71 -21.54 4.05
CA VAL A 41 11.80 -22.80 3.29
C VAL A 41 12.99 -23.61 3.79
N LYS A 42 12.74 -24.84 4.26
CA LYS A 42 13.82 -25.78 4.59
C LYS A 42 14.41 -26.37 3.31
N LEU A 43 15.72 -26.25 3.14
CA LEU A 43 16.44 -26.79 1.98
C LEU A 43 16.73 -28.29 2.18
N PRO A 44 16.32 -29.17 1.26
CA PRO A 44 16.30 -30.61 1.49
C PRO A 44 17.68 -31.26 1.55
N LEU A 45 18.72 -30.62 0.98
CA LEU A 45 20.06 -31.21 0.86
C LEU A 45 21.04 -30.70 1.92
N THR A 46 20.78 -29.55 2.52
CA THR A 46 21.75 -28.85 3.39
C THR A 46 21.24 -28.60 4.79
N ASP A 47 19.98 -28.95 5.08
CA ASP A 47 19.24 -28.60 6.30
C ASP A 47 19.16 -27.10 6.62
N ALA A 48 19.69 -26.24 5.76
CA ALA A 48 19.61 -24.80 5.89
C ALA A 48 18.17 -24.30 5.71
N VAL A 49 17.87 -23.16 6.33
CA VAL A 49 16.59 -22.47 6.16
C VAL A 49 16.80 -21.26 5.27
N LEU A 50 16.11 -21.25 4.12
CA LEU A 50 16.05 -20.11 3.22
C LEU A 50 14.91 -19.19 3.64
N PHE A 51 15.26 -17.98 4.06
CA PHE A 51 14.31 -16.91 4.34
C PHE A 51 14.25 -15.96 3.13
N THR A 52 13.14 -15.97 2.39
CA THR A 52 12.95 -15.07 1.23
C THR A 52 11.99 -13.95 1.58
N ILE A 53 12.26 -12.76 1.05
CA ILE A 53 11.41 -11.58 1.23
C ILE A 53 11.15 -11.00 -0.17
N ALA A 54 9.95 -11.25 -0.70
CA ALA A 54 9.48 -10.57 -1.91
C ALA A 54 8.62 -9.37 -1.49
N TYR A 55 8.86 -8.19 -2.06
CA TYR A 55 8.06 -7.00 -1.73
C TYR A 55 7.23 -6.52 -2.92
N GLN A 56 6.04 -6.01 -2.61
CA GLN A 56 5.12 -5.34 -3.54
C GLN A 56 4.79 -3.94 -3.01
N LEU A 57 4.58 -2.99 -3.91
CA LEU A 57 4.27 -1.59 -3.57
C LEU A 57 2.99 -1.15 -4.28
N ALA A 58 1.95 -0.84 -3.52
CA ALA A 58 0.70 -0.30 -4.03
C ALA A 58 0.50 1.15 -3.53
N PRO A 59 0.16 2.12 -4.41
CA PRO A 59 -0.21 3.46 -3.97
C PRO A 59 -1.50 3.44 -3.16
N LEU A 60 -1.60 4.32 -2.17
CA LEU A 60 -2.73 4.42 -1.24
C LEU A 60 -4.03 4.74 -1.99
N SER A 61 -3.96 5.46 -3.11
CA SER A 61 -5.10 5.70 -3.99
C SER A 61 -5.74 4.42 -4.52
N GLN A 62 -4.94 3.43 -4.94
CA GLN A 62 -5.46 2.15 -5.44
C GLN A 62 -6.09 1.33 -4.31
N LEU A 63 -5.59 1.46 -3.08
CA LEU A 63 -6.21 0.81 -1.92
C LEU A 63 -7.53 1.47 -1.54
N ALA A 64 -7.61 2.80 -1.66
CA ALA A 64 -8.81 3.56 -1.37
C ALA A 64 -9.96 3.30 -2.36
N ASP A 65 -9.63 2.90 -3.59
CA ASP A 65 -10.61 2.54 -4.64
C ASP A 65 -11.40 1.27 -4.31
N VAL A 66 -10.88 0.41 -3.41
CA VAL A 66 -11.58 -0.79 -2.93
C VAL A 66 -12.17 -0.48 -1.54
N PRO A 67 -13.50 -0.31 -1.40
CA PRO A 67 -14.12 0.14 -0.16
C PRO A 67 -13.76 -0.71 1.06
N GLU A 68 -13.73 -2.03 0.91
CA GLU A 68 -13.41 -2.97 1.99
C GLU A 68 -11.97 -2.78 2.49
N TRP A 69 -11.02 -2.57 1.59
CA TRP A 69 -9.62 -2.35 1.95
C TRP A 69 -9.41 -0.98 2.58
N ARG A 70 -10.10 0.04 2.06
CA ARG A 70 -10.08 1.40 2.62
C ARG A 70 -10.59 1.40 4.05
N ASP A 71 -11.75 0.79 4.30
CA ASP A 71 -12.40 0.79 5.60
C ASP A 71 -11.59 -0.04 6.61
N GLN A 72 -11.03 -1.17 6.17
CA GLN A 72 -10.07 -1.95 6.97
C GLN A 72 -8.82 -1.14 7.30
N LEU A 73 -8.26 -0.41 6.33
CA LEU A 73 -7.07 0.42 6.56
C LEU A 73 -7.36 1.57 7.53
N ILE A 74 -8.54 2.18 7.46
CA ILE A 74 -8.99 3.19 8.44
C ILE A 74 -9.04 2.59 9.85
N SER A 75 -9.62 1.40 10.03
CA SER A 75 -9.68 0.72 11.34
C SER A 75 -8.29 0.36 11.85
N VAL A 76 -7.44 -0.27 11.03
CA VAL A 76 -6.07 -0.62 11.41
C VAL A 76 -5.27 0.62 11.80
N LEU A 77 -5.33 1.68 11.00
CA LEU A 77 -4.69 2.96 11.33
C LEU A 77 -5.38 3.67 12.49
N GLY A 78 -6.59 3.33 12.90
CA GLY A 78 -7.23 3.84 14.12
C GLY A 78 -6.77 3.11 15.38
N GLU A 79 -6.55 1.81 15.26
CA GLU A 79 -6.31 0.90 16.40
C GLU A 79 -4.83 0.58 16.64
N LEU A 80 -3.95 0.83 15.66
CA LEU A 80 -2.53 0.51 15.80
C LEU A 80 -1.92 1.20 17.03
N PRO A 81 -1.15 0.49 17.86
CA PRO A 81 -0.41 1.12 18.95
C PRO A 81 0.57 2.21 18.47
N GLU A 82 0.80 3.22 19.31
CA GLU A 82 1.61 4.39 18.94
C GLU A 82 3.09 4.04 18.75
N ASP A 83 3.63 3.11 19.55
CA ASP A 83 4.98 2.59 19.42
C ASP A 83 5.19 1.86 18.07
N MET A 84 4.19 1.13 17.59
CA MET A 84 4.23 0.50 16.28
C MET A 84 4.18 1.54 15.14
N ALA A 85 3.38 2.61 15.30
CA ALA A 85 3.32 3.69 14.32
C ALA A 85 4.63 4.49 14.25
N ALA A 86 5.27 4.72 15.41
CA ALA A 86 6.59 5.34 15.52
C ALA A 86 7.68 4.45 14.91
N TYR A 87 7.68 3.16 15.23
CA TYR A 87 8.61 2.17 14.66
C TYR A 87 8.51 2.10 13.13
N LYS A 88 7.29 2.17 12.59
CA LYS A 88 7.03 2.19 11.14
C LYS A 88 7.16 3.58 10.50
N ASN A 89 7.57 4.59 11.28
CA ASN A 89 7.86 5.95 10.84
C ASN A 89 6.70 6.65 10.10
N PHE A 90 5.47 6.46 10.58
CA PHE A 90 4.30 7.17 10.03
C PHE A 90 3.40 7.82 11.10
N ALA A 91 3.75 7.71 12.38
CA ALA A 91 2.98 8.30 13.49
C ALA A 91 2.60 9.77 13.23
N SER A 92 3.55 10.58 12.76
CA SER A 92 3.37 12.02 12.51
C SER A 92 2.40 12.36 11.38
N VAL A 93 2.05 11.41 10.51
CA VAL A 93 1.14 11.62 9.36
C VAL A 93 -0.11 10.75 9.45
N ARG A 94 -0.25 9.99 10.53
CA ARG A 94 -1.29 8.98 10.71
C ARG A 94 -2.69 9.59 10.66
N SER A 95 -2.90 10.70 11.36
CA SER A 95 -4.18 11.42 11.40
C SER A 95 -4.61 11.90 10.02
N GLU A 96 -3.67 12.43 9.25
CA GLU A 96 -3.89 13.01 7.94
C GLU A 96 -4.18 11.92 6.90
N ILE A 97 -3.49 10.78 6.98
CA ILE A 97 -3.80 9.59 6.17
C ILE A 97 -5.22 9.10 6.45
N VAL A 98 -5.62 8.97 7.71
CA VAL A 98 -6.98 8.54 8.08
C VAL A 98 -8.03 9.54 7.60
N ALA A 99 -7.77 10.85 7.76
CA ALA A 99 -8.65 11.90 7.27
C ALA A 99 -8.80 11.85 5.74
N TRP A 100 -7.70 11.64 5.03
CA TRP A 100 -7.70 11.49 3.58
C TRP A 100 -8.51 10.26 3.14
N LEU A 101 -8.27 9.09 3.73
CA LEU A 101 -9.00 7.86 3.41
C LEU A 101 -10.52 8.00 3.62
N LYS A 102 -10.96 8.71 4.66
CA LYS A 102 -12.39 9.00 4.90
C LYS A 102 -13.01 9.89 3.82
N GLN A 103 -12.23 10.79 3.21
CA GLN A 103 -12.70 11.71 2.17
C GLN A 103 -12.65 11.10 0.77
N SER A 104 -11.73 10.17 0.51
CA SER A 104 -11.57 9.48 -0.78
C SER A 104 -12.79 8.63 -1.19
N ALA A 105 -13.79 8.49 -0.32
CA ALA A 105 -14.97 7.64 -0.51
C ALA A 105 -16.08 8.22 -1.40
N ILE A 106 -15.93 9.42 -1.96
CA ILE A 106 -16.99 10.01 -2.80
C ILE A 106 -16.84 9.55 -4.25
N VAL A 107 -17.34 8.35 -4.54
CA VAL A 107 -17.74 7.96 -5.90
C VAL A 107 -19.19 7.45 -5.85
N PRO A 108 -20.19 8.31 -6.13
CA PRO A 108 -21.54 7.85 -6.41
C PRO A 108 -21.54 7.21 -7.80
N GLY A 109 -21.75 5.90 -7.89
CA GLY A 109 -22.16 5.24 -9.14
C GLY A 109 -21.07 4.58 -9.99
N ALA A 110 -20.19 3.77 -9.41
CA ALA A 110 -19.56 2.68 -10.16
C ALA A 110 -20.46 1.44 -10.10
N THR A 111 -21.48 1.43 -10.95
CA THR A 111 -22.33 0.28 -11.24
C THR A 111 -21.46 -0.87 -11.73
N ASN A 112 -21.44 -1.97 -10.98
CA ASN A 112 -20.91 -3.26 -11.44
C ASN A 112 -21.69 -3.72 -12.69
N LEU A 113 -20.97 -3.98 -13.79
CA LEU A 113 -20.94 -5.22 -14.59
C LEU A 113 -20.05 -5.03 -15.83
#